data_AF-A0AA35VU37-F1
#
_entry.id   AF-A0AA35VU37-F1
#
_cell.length_a   1.000
_cell.length_b   1.000
_cell.length_c   1.000
_cell.angle_alpha   90.00
_cell.angle_beta   90.00
_cell.angle_gamma   90.00
#
_symmetry.space_group_name_H-M   'P 1'
#
loop_
_entity.id
_entity.type
_entity.pdbx_description
1 polymer ?
#
loop_
_entity_poly.entity_id
_entity_poly.type
_entity_poly.pdbx_seq_one_letter_code
_entity_poly.pdbx_strand_id
1 'polypeptide(L)'
;MSSSSSSSSMNRLRKRCYCGDPVGRWTSWTPLNPGRRFIGCPNYQNGLKDCKYFRWVDPPLPSQWYADLLLVLHNNVDLENHRIFGEFGQEQPAGNFFGDVVEQPMAQQPIAQQAVEGGRWKSLLYVSVVFFVFLLVMLMDW
;
A
#
# COMPACT_ATOMS: atom_id res chain seq x y z
N MET A 1 -44.17 32.09 -20.37
CA MET A 1 -43.10 32.33 -19.37
C MET A 1 -42.26 31.06 -19.32
N SER A 2 -41.05 31.10 -19.86
CA SER A 2 -40.18 29.94 -19.94
C SER A 2 -39.64 29.64 -18.54
N SER A 3 -40.10 28.55 -17.94
CA SER A 3 -39.60 28.09 -16.65
C SER A 3 -38.15 27.62 -16.84
N SER A 4 -37.22 28.47 -16.45
CA SER A 4 -35.81 28.14 -16.32
C SER A 4 -35.69 26.96 -15.35
N SER A 5 -35.42 25.78 -15.90
CA SER A 5 -35.04 24.58 -15.16
C SER A 5 -33.68 24.82 -14.51
N SER A 6 -33.69 25.49 -13.35
CA SER A 6 -32.54 25.72 -12.49
C SER A 6 -32.07 24.39 -11.90
N SER A 7 -31.29 23.67 -12.70
CA SER A 7 -30.07 22.94 -12.34
C SER A 7 -29.93 22.47 -10.88
N SER A 8 -30.89 21.70 -10.37
CA SER A 8 -30.73 20.89 -9.17
C SER A 8 -30.14 19.51 -9.52
N SER A 9 -29.07 19.52 -10.31
CA SER A 9 -28.16 18.38 -10.43
C SER A 9 -27.39 18.25 -9.12
N MET A 10 -28.08 17.88 -8.04
CA MET A 10 -27.43 17.40 -6.83
C MET A 10 -26.43 16.34 -7.28
N ASN A 11 -25.16 16.57 -6.94
CA ASN A 11 -24.00 15.75 -7.26
C ASN A 11 -24.27 14.26 -6.97
N ARG A 12 -24.91 13.54 -7.89
CA ARG A 12 -25.06 12.09 -7.79
C ARG A 12 -23.67 11.50 -7.99
N LEU A 13 -23.05 11.15 -6.87
CA LEU A 13 -21.79 10.42 -6.84
C LEU A 13 -21.96 9.16 -7.69
N ARG A 14 -21.09 8.98 -8.69
CA ARG A 14 -21.18 7.81 -9.57
C ARG A 14 -20.79 6.57 -8.77
N LYS A 15 -21.49 5.47 -9.01
CA LYS A 15 -21.15 4.17 -8.41
C LYS A 15 -19.99 3.47 -9.11
N ARG A 16 -19.67 3.89 -10.34
CA ARG A 16 -18.60 3.33 -11.18
C ARG A 16 -17.69 4.43 -11.72
N CYS A 17 -16.40 4.13 -11.83
CA CYS A 17 -15.40 5.01 -12.45
C CYS A 17 -15.48 4.95 -13.98
N TYR A 18 -14.59 5.65 -14.69
CA TYR A 18 -14.59 5.64 -16.16
C TYR A 18 -14.11 4.32 -16.78
N CYS A 19 -13.42 3.46 -16.02
CA CYS A 19 -13.10 2.09 -16.44
C CYS A 19 -14.32 1.16 -16.45
N GLY A 20 -15.42 1.55 -15.77
CA GLY A 20 -16.57 0.68 -15.52
C GLY A 20 -16.51 -0.07 -14.18
N ASP A 21 -15.37 -0.04 -13.48
CA ASP A 21 -15.20 -0.66 -12.17
C ASP A 21 -15.97 0.09 -11.06
N PRO A 22 -16.41 -0.60 -10.00
CA PRO A 22 -16.94 0.04 -8.80
C PRO A 22 -15.96 1.06 -8.24
N VAL A 23 -16.46 2.23 -7.81
CA VAL A 23 -15.61 3.25 -7.19
C VAL A 23 -15.14 2.79 -5.82
N GLY A 24 -13.88 3.01 -5.50
CA GLY A 24 -13.39 2.88 -4.14
C GLY A 24 -13.75 4.12 -3.32
N ARG A 25 -13.75 3.96 -1.99
CA ARG A 25 -14.07 5.03 -1.03
C ARG A 25 -12.97 5.10 0.02
N TRP A 26 -12.44 6.29 0.24
CA TRP A 26 -11.35 6.52 1.19
C TRP A 26 -11.56 7.83 1.95
N THR A 27 -10.78 7.99 3.01
CA THR A 27 -10.67 9.22 3.79
C THR A 27 -9.28 9.81 3.54
N SER A 28 -9.22 11.11 3.23
CA SER A 28 -7.94 11.81 3.12
C SER A 28 -7.46 12.21 4.51
N TRP A 29 -6.17 12.02 4.76
CA TRP A 29 -5.47 12.50 5.96
C TRP A 29 -4.33 13.46 5.61
N THR A 30 -4.46 14.12 4.45
CA THR A 30 -3.51 15.17 4.05
C THR A 30 -3.75 16.44 4.86
N PRO A 31 -2.73 17.31 5.06
CA PRO A 31 -2.88 18.53 5.86
C PRO A 31 -3.98 19.50 5.38
N LEU A 32 -4.30 19.46 4.08
CA LEU A 32 -5.32 20.33 3.49
C LEU A 32 -6.74 19.77 3.56
N ASN A 33 -6.89 18.44 3.68
CA ASN A 33 -8.21 17.78 3.67
C ASN A 33 -8.28 16.62 4.68
N PRO A 34 -7.88 16.79 5.94
CA PRO A 34 -7.94 15.71 6.91
C PRO A 34 -9.38 15.30 7.21
N GLY A 35 -9.62 14.01 7.38
CA GLY A 35 -10.93 13.43 7.65
C GLY A 35 -11.93 13.51 6.49
N ARG A 36 -11.57 14.10 5.34
CA ARG A 36 -12.51 14.34 4.24
C ARG A 36 -12.62 13.11 3.34
N ARG A 37 -13.84 12.61 3.13
CA ARG A 37 -14.06 11.40 2.31
C ARG A 37 -14.10 11.73 0.82
N PHE A 38 -13.52 10.83 0.03
CA PHE A 38 -13.55 10.88 -1.42
C PHE A 38 -13.85 9.50 -2.01
N ILE A 39 -14.32 9.50 -3.25
CA ILE A 39 -14.42 8.32 -4.10
C ILE A 39 -13.53 8.48 -5.31
N GLY A 40 -13.04 7.36 -5.84
CA GLY A 40 -12.13 7.39 -6.98
C GLY A 40 -11.99 6.06 -7.69
N CYS A 41 -11.14 6.04 -8.71
CA CYS A 41 -10.77 4.81 -9.40
C CYS A 41 -10.06 3.86 -8.41
N PRO A 42 -10.48 2.58 -8.29
CA PRO A 42 -9.76 1.60 -7.47
C PRO A 42 -8.32 1.38 -7.96
N ASN A 43 -8.07 1.53 -9.26
CA ASN A 43 -6.77 1.33 -9.88
C ASN A 43 -5.85 2.57 -9.83
N TYR A 44 -6.12 3.55 -8.97
CA TYR A 44 -5.42 4.85 -8.98
C TYR A 44 -3.89 4.76 -8.83
N GLN A 45 -3.38 3.68 -8.24
CA GLN A 45 -1.94 3.44 -8.07
C GLN A 45 -1.27 2.91 -9.34
N ASN A 46 -2.04 2.33 -10.27
CA ASN A 46 -1.53 1.78 -11.52
C ASN A 46 -1.68 2.82 -12.63
N GLY A 47 -0.58 3.46 -13.02
CA GLY A 47 -0.58 4.52 -14.03
C GLY A 47 -1.16 4.15 -15.39
N LEU A 48 -1.16 2.86 -15.77
CA LEU A 48 -1.72 2.38 -17.03
C LEU A 48 -3.24 2.11 -16.94
N LYS A 49 -3.74 1.78 -15.74
CA LYS A 49 -5.16 1.43 -15.51
C LYS A 49 -5.96 2.56 -14.86
N ASP A 50 -5.29 3.59 -14.35
CA ASP A 50 -5.93 4.70 -13.66
C ASP A 50 -6.65 5.63 -14.64
N CYS A 51 -7.98 5.62 -14.58
CA CYS A 51 -8.80 6.56 -15.35
C CYS A 51 -8.94 7.96 -14.72
N LYS A 52 -8.24 8.23 -13.62
CA LYS A 52 -8.23 9.52 -12.90
C LYS A 52 -9.61 9.96 -12.39
N TYR A 53 -10.55 9.03 -12.27
CA TYR A 53 -11.85 9.33 -11.66
C TYR A 53 -11.63 9.68 -10.18
N PHE A 54 -12.07 10.87 -9.77
CA PHE A 54 -11.98 11.37 -8.40
C PHE A 54 -13.14 12.33 -8.10
N ARG A 55 -13.76 12.19 -6.94
CA ARG A 55 -14.84 13.06 -6.43
C ARG A 55 -14.79 13.14 -4.92
N TRP A 56 -14.90 14.36 -4.37
CA TRP A 56 -15.16 14.56 -2.95
C TRP A 56 -16.60 14.13 -2.60
N VAL A 57 -16.74 13.38 -1.51
CA VAL A 57 -18.04 13.00 -0.93
C VAL A 57 -18.50 14.10 0.02
N ASP A 58 -17.61 14.50 0.91
CA ASP A 58 -17.89 15.53 1.91
C ASP A 58 -17.57 16.93 1.36
N PRO A 59 -18.29 17.97 1.81
CA PRO A 59 -17.98 19.35 1.46
C PRO A 59 -16.57 19.74 1.93
N PRO A 60 -16.01 20.85 1.41
CA PRO A 60 -14.76 21.40 1.92
C PRO A 60 -14.84 21.66 3.43
N LEU A 61 -13.70 21.53 4.10
CA LEU A 61 -13.61 21.87 5.52
C LEU A 61 -13.86 23.38 5.71
N PRO A 62 -14.48 23.78 6.82
CA PRO A 62 -14.88 25.17 7.05
C PRO A 62 -13.68 26.13 7.19
N SER A 63 -12.51 25.63 7.56
CA SER A 63 -11.31 26.44 7.80
C SER A 63 -10.06 25.58 7.94
N GLN A 64 -8.88 26.21 7.87
CA GLN A 64 -7.60 25.54 8.13
C GLN A 64 -7.44 25.16 9.60
N TRP A 65 -7.91 25.98 10.55
CA TRP A 65 -7.81 25.63 11.98
C TRP A 65 -8.52 24.31 12.29
N TYR A 66 -9.67 24.08 11.64
CA TYR A 66 -10.43 22.85 11.81
C TYR A 66 -9.70 21.66 11.17
N ALA A 67 -9.04 21.88 10.02
CA ALA A 67 -8.18 20.87 9.41
C ALA A 67 -7.02 20.48 10.35
N ASP A 68 -6.30 21.47 10.89
CA ASP A 68 -5.17 21.24 11.78
C ASP A 68 -5.61 20.48 13.04
N LEU A 69 -6.75 20.85 13.63
CA LEU A 69 -7.33 20.14 14.77
C LEU A 69 -7.63 18.68 14.44
N LEU A 70 -8.27 18.40 13.31
CA LEU A 70 -8.59 17.03 12.89
C LEU A 70 -7.32 16.19 12.67
N LEU A 71 -6.28 16.78 12.09
CA LEU A 71 -5.02 16.09 11.84
C LEU A 71 -4.29 15.78 13.16
N VAL A 72 -4.24 16.73 14.10
CA VAL A 72 -3.65 16.51 15.43
C VAL A 72 -4.38 15.39 16.17
N LEU A 73 -5.72 15.40 16.15
CA LEU A 73 -6.51 14.35 16.78
C LEU A 73 -6.24 12.98 16.15
N HIS A 74 -6.19 12.90 14.82
CA HIS A 74 -5.88 11.64 14.12
C HIS A 74 -4.51 11.10 14.50
N ASN A 75 -3.48 11.94 14.45
CA ASN A 75 -2.11 11.53 14.79
C ASN A 75 -1.97 11.08 16.24
N ASN A 76 -2.67 11.74 17.17
CA ASN A 76 -2.67 11.36 18.58
C ASN A 76 -3.34 9.99 18.80
N VAL A 77 -4.47 9.75 18.11
CA VAL A 77 -5.16 8.46 18.14
C VAL A 77 -4.26 7.37 17.54
N ASP A 78 -3.58 7.63 16.43
CA ASP A 78 -2.67 6.67 15.82
C ASP A 78 -1.50 6.33 16.74
N LEU A 79 -0.90 7.35 17.38
CA LEU A 79 0.18 7.15 18.35
C LEU A 79 -0.28 6.32 19.55
N GLU A 80 -1.49 6.58 20.05
CA GLU A 80 -2.06 5.85 21.18
C GLU A 80 -2.42 4.42 20.81
N ASN A 81 -3.02 4.20 19.64
CA ASN A 81 -3.25 2.86 19.10
C ASN A 81 -1.93 2.09 18.95
N HIS A 82 -0.88 2.75 18.46
CA HIS A 82 0.46 2.14 18.38
C HIS A 82 1.04 1.81 19.75
N ARG A 83 0.80 2.63 20.78
CA ARG A 83 1.21 2.29 22.16
C ARG A 83 0.46 1.08 22.69
N ILE A 84 -0.89 1.13 22.63
CA ILE A 84 -1.75 0.11 23.22
C ILE A 84 -1.57 -1.24 22.52
N PHE A 85 -1.56 -1.27 21.17
CA PHE A 85 -1.47 -2.51 20.41
C PHE A 85 -0.03 -2.92 20.06
N GLY A 86 0.93 -1.99 20.12
CA GLY A 86 2.35 -2.31 19.89
C GLY A 86 2.98 -3.12 21.00
N GLU A 87 2.45 -3.02 22.23
CA GLU A 87 2.93 -3.80 23.38
C GLU A 87 2.49 -5.27 23.33
N PHE A 88 1.46 -5.60 22.54
CA PHE A 88 0.93 -6.96 22.37
C PHE A 88 1.52 -7.72 21.16
N GLY A 89 2.50 -7.16 20.44
CA GLY A 89 2.93 -7.67 19.13
C GLY A 89 4.43 -7.82 18.93
N GLN A 90 5.10 -8.73 19.66
CA GLN A 90 6.27 -9.41 19.10
C GLN A 90 5.77 -10.60 18.26
N GLU A 91 5.42 -10.28 17.01
CA GLU A 91 5.19 -11.12 15.81
C GLU A 91 3.95 -10.65 15.05
N GLN A 92 4.07 -9.51 14.38
CA GLN A 92 3.36 -9.30 13.12
C GLN A 92 4.38 -8.87 12.06
N PRO A 93 4.52 -9.62 10.96
CA PRO A 93 5.35 -9.20 9.85
C PRO A 93 4.75 -7.93 9.26
N ALA A 94 5.62 -7.02 8.81
CA ALA A 94 5.26 -5.77 8.14
C ALA A 94 4.39 -6.04 6.90
N GLY A 95 3.07 -6.09 7.10
CA GLY A 95 2.05 -6.26 6.08
C GLY A 95 1.16 -5.02 6.04
N ASN A 96 1.08 -4.38 4.89
CA ASN A 96 0.18 -3.26 4.65
C ASN A 96 -1.27 -3.78 4.69
N PHE A 97 -2.03 -3.43 5.73
CA PHE A 97 -3.43 -3.86 5.93
C PHE A 97 -4.39 -3.59 4.74
N PHE A 98 -4.04 -2.69 3.82
CA PHE A 98 -4.81 -2.43 2.59
C PHE A 98 -4.50 -3.39 1.42
N GLY A 99 -3.51 -4.27 1.54
CA GLY A 99 -3.07 -5.19 0.48
C GLY A 99 -3.79 -6.54 0.44
N ASP A 100 -4.38 -7.00 1.55
CA ASP A 100 -4.64 -8.43 1.75
C ASP A 100 -6.12 -8.85 1.60
N VAL A 101 -6.94 -8.11 0.83
CA VAL A 101 -8.32 -8.51 0.50
C VAL A 101 -8.45 -8.97 -0.96
N VAL A 102 -7.38 -9.51 -1.55
CA VAL A 102 -7.48 -10.32 -2.77
C VAL A 102 -6.54 -11.52 -2.64
N GLU A 103 -7.00 -12.59 -2.02
CA GLU A 103 -6.86 -13.96 -2.56
C GLU A 103 -7.40 -15.01 -1.58
N GLN A 104 -8.58 -15.55 -1.92
CA GLN A 104 -8.95 -16.93 -1.61
C GLN A 104 -9.70 -17.48 -2.84
N PRO A 105 -9.59 -18.78 -3.14
CA PRO A 105 -8.46 -19.42 -3.81
C PRO A 105 -8.90 -19.92 -5.19
N MET A 106 -8.18 -19.57 -6.26
CA MET A 106 -8.46 -20.16 -7.58
C MET A 106 -7.64 -21.44 -7.77
N ALA A 107 -8.36 -22.52 -8.03
CA ALA A 107 -7.83 -23.82 -8.41
C ALA A 107 -7.14 -23.83 -9.79
N GLN A 108 -6.43 -24.94 -10.07
CA GLN A 108 -5.66 -25.38 -11.26
C GLN A 108 -4.19 -24.92 -11.33
N GLN A 109 -3.15 -25.73 -11.62
CA GLN A 109 -2.92 -27.16 -11.94
C GLN A 109 -1.37 -27.40 -11.93
N PRO A 110 -0.83 -28.64 -11.90
CA PRO A 110 0.60 -28.88 -11.66
C PRO A 110 1.42 -28.60 -12.93
N ILE A 111 2.41 -27.72 -12.84
CA ILE A 111 3.34 -27.42 -13.94
C ILE A 111 4.77 -27.71 -13.45
N ALA A 112 5.50 -28.43 -14.29
CA ALA A 112 6.79 -29.07 -14.08
C ALA A 112 7.83 -28.22 -13.33
N GLN A 113 8.49 -28.84 -12.35
CA GLN A 113 9.71 -28.31 -11.72
C GLN A 113 10.84 -28.25 -12.75
N GLN A 114 11.10 -27.06 -13.30
CA GLN A 114 12.38 -26.78 -13.93
C GLN A 114 13.36 -26.31 -12.87
N ALA A 115 14.38 -27.13 -12.63
CA ALA A 115 15.48 -26.86 -11.72
C ALA A 115 16.27 -25.63 -12.21
N VAL A 116 16.31 -24.58 -11.38
CA VAL A 116 17.23 -23.45 -11.59
C VAL A 116 18.45 -23.68 -10.69
N GLU A 117 19.52 -24.19 -11.30
CA GLU A 117 20.84 -24.26 -10.67
C GLU A 117 21.40 -22.85 -10.45
N GLY A 118 21.40 -22.39 -9.20
CA GLY A 118 21.96 -21.09 -8.85
C GLY A 118 22.57 -21.09 -7.46
N GLY A 119 23.86 -21.39 -7.35
CA GLY A 119 24.61 -21.10 -6.10
C GLY A 119 25.86 -21.93 -5.81
N ARG A 120 26.09 -23.08 -6.47
CA ARG A 120 27.11 -24.05 -6.00
C ARG A 120 28.57 -23.71 -6.34
N TRP A 121 28.81 -22.77 -7.26
CA TRP A 121 30.16 -22.41 -7.74
C TRP A 121 30.83 -21.31 -6.90
N LYS A 122 30.05 -20.47 -6.21
CA LYS A 122 30.60 -19.43 -5.31
C LYS A 122 31.16 -20.03 -4.01
N SER A 123 30.62 -21.16 -3.57
CA SER A 123 31.08 -21.85 -2.34
C SER A 123 32.41 -22.59 -2.54
N LEU A 124 32.68 -23.13 -3.73
CA LEU A 124 33.93 -23.85 -4.01
C LEU A 124 35.14 -22.91 -4.09
N LEU A 125 34.95 -21.70 -4.61
CA LEU A 125 36.00 -20.68 -4.61
C LEU A 125 36.37 -20.25 -3.19
N TYR A 126 35.39 -20.10 -2.29
CA TYR A 126 35.64 -19.73 -0.90
C TYR A 126 36.42 -20.81 -0.15
N VAL A 127 35.99 -22.08 -0.26
CA VAL A 127 36.69 -23.20 0.41
C VAL A 127 38.12 -23.35 -0.12
N SER A 128 38.32 -23.18 -1.43
CA SER A 128 39.65 -23.19 -2.04
C SER A 128 40.54 -22.07 -1.46
N VAL A 129 40.07 -20.82 -1.42
CA VAL A 129 40.84 -19.69 -0.89
C VAL A 129 41.20 -19.90 0.59
N VAL A 130 40.24 -20.34 1.41
CA VAL A 130 40.50 -20.59 2.85
C VAL A 130 41.52 -21.71 3.04
N PHE A 131 41.44 -22.79 2.25
CA PHE A 131 42.40 -23.89 2.32
C PHE A 131 43.81 -23.45 1.88
N PHE A 132 43.94 -22.67 0.80
CA PHE A 132 45.23 -22.14 0.37
C PHE A 132 45.85 -21.20 1.41
N VAL A 133 45.07 -20.32 2.03
CA VAL A 133 45.57 -19.46 3.12
C VAL A 133 46.04 -20.32 4.30
N PHE A 134 45.27 -21.35 4.68
CA PHE A 134 45.66 -22.25 5.76
C PHE A 134 46.96 -23.02 5.45
N LEU A 135 47.11 -23.54 4.22
CA LEU A 135 48.35 -24.20 3.80
C LEU A 135 49.54 -23.25 3.77
N LEU A 136 49.36 -22.00 3.32
CA LEU A 136 50.42 -21.01 3.34
C LEU A 136 50.88 -20.68 4.76
N VAL A 137 49.93 -20.55 5.71
CA VAL A 137 50.27 -20.36 7.13
C VAL A 137 51.06 -21.57 7.67
N MET A 138 50.59 -22.79 7.41
CA MET A 138 51.24 -24.01 7.90
C MET A 138 52.59 -24.32 7.23
N LEU A 139 52.87 -23.76 6.05
CA LEU A 139 54.15 -23.90 5.33
C LEU A 139 55.16 -22.79 5.65
N MET A 140 54.72 -21.67 6.26
CA MET A 140 55.60 -20.58 6.68
C MET A 140 56.11 -20.73 8.13
N ASP A 141 55.58 -21.71 8.88
CA ASP A 141 55.98 -22.00 10.27
C ASP A 141 56.87 -23.26 10.40
N TRP A 142 57.60 -23.65 9.33
CA TRP A 142 58.63 -24.72 9.34
C TRP A 142 59.98 -24.23 8.80
#